data_AF-A0A2S8PRZ6-F1
#
_entry.id   AF-A0A2S8PRZ6-F1
#
_cell.length_a   1.000
_cell.length_b   1.000
_cell.length_c   1.000
_cell.angle_alpha   90.00
_cell.angle_beta   90.00
_cell.angle_gamma   90.00
#
_symmetry.space_group_name_H-M   'P 1'
#
loop_
_entity.id
_entity.type
_entity.pdbx_description
1 polymer ?
#
loop_
_entity_poly.entity_id
_entity_poly.type
_entity_poly.pdbx_seq_one_letter_code
_entity_poly.pdbx_strand_id
1 'polypeptide(L)' 'EVKPERRTSLGLRWLVNYSRNRGEKTMEERLAAEIIDASNNTGASVKKREDTHKMAEANKAFAHYRW' A
#
# COMPACT_ATOMS: atom_id res chain seq x y z
N GLU A 1 -12.78 -10.84 4.36
CA GLU A 1 -12.84 -9.56 3.62
C GLU A 1 -12.32 -8.45 4.53
N VAL A 2 -11.58 -7.48 4.00
CA VAL A 2 -11.00 -6.40 4.84
C VAL A 2 -12.05 -5.32 5.07
N LYS A 3 -12.38 -5.05 6.34
CA LYS A 3 -13.31 -3.98 6.73
C LYS A 3 -12.87 -2.63 6.14
N PRO A 4 -13.81 -1.75 5.73
CA PRO A 4 -13.50 -0.47 5.10
C PRO A 4 -12.55 0.42 5.92
N GLU A 5 -12.74 0.49 7.24
CA GLU A 5 -11.92 1.28 8.16
C GLU A 5 -10.45 0.82 8.17
N ARG A 6 -10.24 -0.51 8.12
CA ARG A 6 -8.90 -1.10 8.04
C ARG A 6 -8.24 -0.84 6.71
N ARG A 7 -9.00 -0.75 5.61
CA ARG A 7 -8.46 -0.47 4.26
C ARG A 7 -7.79 0.89 4.21
N THR A 8 -8.44 1.92 4.76
CA THR A 8 -7.90 3.29 4.82
C THR A 8 -6.66 3.35 5.70
N SER A 9 -6.70 2.73 6.89
CA SER A 9 -5.54 2.69 7.81
C SER A 9 -4.33 1.99 7.20
N LEU A 10 -4.54 0.88 6.48
CA LEU A 10 -3.47 0.15 5.79
C LEU A 10 -2.85 0.98 4.66
N GLY A 11 -3.67 1.66 3.86
CA GLY A 11 -3.20 2.54 2.78
C GLY A 11 -2.32 3.68 3.30
N LEU A 12 -2.78 4.38 4.34
CA LEU A 12 -2.00 5.45 5.00
C LEU A 12 -0.70 4.91 5.60
N ARG A 13 -0.74 3.73 6.22
CA ARG A 13 0.45 3.10 6.80
C ARG A 13 1.50 2.78 5.73
N TRP A 14 1.09 2.25 4.58
CA TRP A 14 2.00 1.98 3.48
C TRP A 14 2.61 3.25 2.91
N LEU A 15 1.80 4.27 2.62
CA LEU A 15 2.29 5.58 2.15
C LEU A 15 3.39 6.12 3.08
N VAL A 16 3.13 6.23 4.38
CA VAL A 16 4.12 6.77 5.34
C VAL A 16 5.38 5.90 5.42
N ASN A 17 5.25 4.57 5.38
CA ASN A 17 6.39 3.67 5.50
C ASN A 17 7.29 3.73 4.25
N TYR A 18 6.69 3.74 3.06
CA TYR A 18 7.44 3.84 1.80
C TYR A 18 8.03 5.24 1.57
N SER A 19 7.32 6.31 1.93
CA SER A 19 7.89 7.67 1.93
C SER A 19 9.16 7.76 2.79
N ARG A 20 9.21 7.10 3.95
CA ARG A 20 10.41 7.13 4.82
C ARG A 20 11.64 6.48 4.18
N ASN A 21 11.44 5.44 3.38
CA ASN A 21 12.52 4.73 2.69
C ASN A 21 13.05 5.47 1.46
N ARG A 22 12.44 6.59 1.06
CA ARG A 22 12.96 7.45 -0.03
C ARG A 22 14.19 8.23 0.44
N GLY A 23 15.12 8.47 -0.47
CA GLY A 23 16.40 9.16 -0.20
C GLY A 23 16.36 10.69 -0.25
N GLU A 24 15.19 11.32 -0.31
CA GLU A 24 15.08 12.79 -0.48
C GLU A 24 15.44 13.55 0.81
N LYS A 25 15.61 14.87 0.74
CA LYS A 25 16.19 15.66 1.85
C LYS A 25 15.25 15.81 3.05
N THR A 26 13.98 16.09 2.82
CA THR A 26 13.00 16.33 3.90
C THR A 26 11.84 15.33 3.84
N MET A 27 11.20 15.08 4.98
CA MET A 27 10.03 14.19 5.03
C MET A 27 8.84 14.76 4.24
N GLU A 28 8.73 16.08 4.14
CA GLU A 28 7.70 16.76 3.35
C GLU A 28 7.84 16.45 1.86
N GLU A 29 9.05 16.59 1.31
CA GLU A 29 9.35 16.21 -0.08
C GLU A 29 9.04 14.73 -0.33
N ARG A 30 9.51 13.85 0.56
CA ARG A 30 9.30 12.39 0.43
C ARG A 30 7.83 12.02 0.39
N LEU A 31 7.02 12.70 1.19
CA LEU A 31 5.60 12.41 1.31
C LEU A 31 4.81 13.00 0.14
N ALA A 32 5.15 14.23 -0.28
CA ALA A 32 4.57 14.84 -1.48
C ALA A 32 4.88 14.03 -2.74
N ALA A 33 6.14 13.62 -2.93
CA ALA A 33 6.57 12.81 -4.06
C ALA A 33 5.85 11.45 -4.09
N GLU A 34 5.74 10.77 -2.95
CA GLU A 34 5.03 9.48 -2.87
C GLU A 34 3.52 9.65 -3.11
N ILE A 35 2.89 10.75 -2.67
CA ILE A 35 1.47 11.02 -2.96
C ILE A 35 1.27 11.25 -4.47
N ILE A 36 2.16 12.02 -5.11
CA ILE A 36 2.11 12.26 -6.55
C ILE A 36 2.32 10.95 -7.32
N ASP A 37 3.31 10.14 -6.95
CA ASP A 37 3.54 8.82 -7.55
C ASP A 37 2.31 7.92 -7.36
N ALA A 38 1.76 7.87 -6.15
CA ALA A 38 0.57 7.06 -5.87
C ALA A 38 -0.66 7.51 -6.68
N SER A 39 -0.81 8.81 -6.95
CA SER A 39 -1.88 9.34 -7.80
C SER A 39 -1.73 8.91 -9.26
N ASN A 40 -0.49 8.73 -9.73
CA ASN A 40 -0.16 8.22 -11.05
C ASN A 40 -0.18 6.67 -11.12
N ASN A 41 -0.65 6.00 -10.07
CA ASN A 41 -0.57 4.54 -9.90
C ASN A 41 0.86 3.98 -9.98
N THR A 42 1.85 4.80 -9.69
CA THR A 42 3.26 4.43 -9.61
C THR A 42 3.76 4.49 -8.17
N GLY A 43 4.96 3.98 -7.93
CA GLY A 43 5.59 4.01 -6.60
C GLY A 43 5.48 2.69 -5.83
N ALA A 44 6.26 2.62 -4.75
CA ALA A 44 6.44 1.40 -3.97
C ALA A 44 5.19 1.05 -3.15
N SER A 45 4.48 2.07 -2.66
CA SER A 45 3.21 1.91 -1.94
C SER A 45 2.11 1.29 -2.81
N VAL A 46 1.97 1.70 -4.07
CA VAL A 46 0.98 1.14 -5.01
C VAL A 46 1.36 -0.28 -5.42
N LYS A 47 2.63 -0.55 -5.71
CA LYS A 47 3.11 -1.90 -6.00
C LYS A 47 2.79 -2.88 -4.87
N LYS A 48 2.97 -2.47 -3.61
CA LYS A 48 2.63 -3.29 -2.45
C LYS A 48 1.13 -3.60 -2.38
N ARG A 49 0.27 -2.64 -2.73
CA ARG A 49 -1.18 -2.84 -2.83
C ARG A 49 -1.48 -3.92 -3.87
N GLU A 50 -0.93 -3.81 -5.07
CA GLU A 50 -1.16 -4.78 -6.16
C GLU A 50 -0.67 -6.18 -5.82
N ASP A 51 0.54 -6.30 -5.26
CA ASP A 51 1.10 -7.59 -4.83
C ASP A 51 0.20 -8.24 -3.78
N THR A 52 -0.35 -7.44 -2.85
CA THR A 52 -1.28 -7.94 -1.83
C THR A 52 -2.60 -8.42 -2.45
N HIS A 53 -3.13 -7.72 -3.46
CA HIS A 53 -4.32 -8.15 -4.18
C HIS A 53 -4.07 -9.44 -4.98
N LYS A 54 -2.98 -9.52 -5.75
CA LYS A 54 -2.59 -10.73 -6.48
C LYS A 54 -2.40 -11.93 -5.55
N MET A 55 -1.75 -11.71 -4.41
CA MET A 55 -1.57 -12.77 -3.41
C MET A 55 -2.90 -13.21 -2.80
N ALA A 56 -3.82 -12.28 -2.56
CA ALA A 56 -5.17 -12.62 -2.10
C ALA A 56 -5.97 -13.40 -3.15
N GLU A 57 -5.84 -13.08 -4.44
CA GLU A 57 -6.46 -13.83 -5.53
C GLU A 57 -5.85 -15.23 -5.69
N ALA A 58 -4.52 -15.36 -5.60
CA ALA A 58 -3.84 -16.65 -5.62
C ALA A 58 -4.25 -17.55 -4.45
N ASN A 59 -4.47 -16.96 -3.26
CA ASN A 59 -4.92 -17.67 -2.07
C ASN A 59 -6.45 -17.80 -1.97
N LYS A 60 -7.20 -17.45 -3.02
CA LYS A 60 -8.67 -17.55 -3.03
C LYS A 60 -9.15 -18.98 -2.80
N ALA A 61 -8.37 -19.99 -3.22
CA ALA A 61 -8.65 -21.41 -2.94
C ALA A 61 -8.64 -21.74 -1.43
N PHE A 62 -7.87 -21.01 -0.63
CA PHE A 62 -7.81 -21.18 0.83
C PHE A 62 -8.82 -20.30 1.59
N ALA A 63 -9.67 -19.55 0.87
CA ALA A 63 -10.70 -18.71 1.50
C ALA A 63 -11.73 -19.51 2.33
N HIS A 64 -11.80 -20.82 2.11
CA HIS A 64 -12.66 -21.75 2.85
C HIS A 64 -12.10 -22.15 4.23
N TYR A 65 -10.82 -21.91 4.52
CA TYR A 65 -10.20 -22.16 5.84
C TYR A 65 -10.46 -21.05 6.88
N ARG A 66 -11.62 -20.39 6.80
CA ARG A 66 -11.96 -19.28 7.71
C ARG A 66 -12.34 -19.81 9.10
N TRP A 67 -11.35 -19.84 9.99
CA TRP A 67 -11.49 -19.70 11.44
C TRP A 67 -11.29 -18.23 11.81
#